data_AF-A0A933DZM2-F1
#
_entry.id   AF-A0A933DZM2-F1
#
_cell.length_a   1.000
_cell.length_b   1.000
_cell.length_c   1.000
_cell.angle_alpha   90.00
_cell.angle_beta   90.00
_cell.angle_gamma   90.00
#
_symmetry.space_group_name_H-M   'P 1'
#
loop_
_entity.id
_entity.type
_entity.pdbx_description
1 polymer ?
#
loop_
_entity_poly.entity_id
_entity_poly.type
_entity_poly.pdbx_seq_one_letter_code
_entity_poly.pdbx_strand_id
1 'polypeptide(L)'
;MDLRKIERVYTGYARVYNRVFGTIFQRSRQAAIHDLNVKPGEHVLEVGVGTGLCLPFYPRHCSITGIDLSDGMLEKARDLVRTHQLSHVKLMRMDAGDMKFPDGSFDTVVAAYVITAVPDYRKVMSEMIRVCRPGGRIVLLNHFTHDTKLIAAFEKAISPLCKHIGFRTDLSVADVLDGWPIVMQRHEKVNPLQMWHVVECINVKPPLPDPSNR
;
A
#
# COMPACT_ATOMS: atom_id res chain seq x y z
N MET A 1 -4.69 -7.76 -19.32
CA MET A 1 -3.83 -6.58 -19.60
C MET A 1 -2.38 -7.02 -19.47
N ASP A 2 -1.47 -6.62 -20.37
CA ASP A 2 -0.06 -7.07 -20.34
C ASP A 2 0.68 -6.47 -19.14
N LEU A 3 1.09 -7.30 -18.18
CA LEU A 3 1.83 -6.92 -16.97
C LEU A 3 3.10 -6.12 -17.29
N ARG A 4 3.74 -6.38 -18.44
CA ARG A 4 4.95 -5.66 -18.88
C ARG A 4 4.66 -4.22 -19.31
N LYS A 5 3.46 -3.97 -19.85
CA LYS A 5 3.00 -2.61 -20.21
C LYS A 5 2.71 -1.80 -18.95
N ILE A 6 2.12 -2.43 -17.95
CA ILE A 6 1.87 -1.88 -16.62
C ILE A 6 3.18 -1.51 -15.93
N GLU A 7 4.14 -2.43 -15.87
CA GLU A 7 5.48 -2.21 -15.27
C GLU A 7 6.23 -1.04 -15.91
N ARG A 8 6.18 -0.91 -17.25
CA ARG A 8 6.84 0.19 -17.97
C ARG A 8 6.26 1.56 -17.61
N VAL A 9 4.94 1.62 -17.44
CA VAL A 9 4.27 2.89 -17.11
C VAL A 9 4.46 3.24 -15.64
N TYR A 10 4.46 2.25 -14.74
CA TYR A 10 4.88 2.45 -13.34
C TYR A 10 6.31 2.98 -13.24
N THR A 11 7.24 2.49 -14.05
CA THR A 11 8.65 2.94 -14.03
C THR A 11 8.78 4.42 -14.43
N GLY A 12 8.00 4.87 -15.41
CA GLY A 12 7.92 6.29 -15.80
C GLY A 12 7.28 7.16 -14.71
N TYR A 13 6.16 6.68 -14.16
CA TYR A 13 5.44 7.32 -13.05
C TYR A 13 6.33 7.50 -11.81
N ALA A 14 7.11 6.49 -11.44
CA ALA A 14 8.03 6.49 -10.30
C ALA A 14 8.98 7.69 -10.25
N ARG A 15 9.55 8.05 -11.41
CA ARG A 15 10.53 9.13 -11.51
C ARG A 15 9.89 10.49 -11.26
N VAL A 16 8.68 10.69 -11.77
CA VAL A 16 7.90 11.91 -11.56
C VAL A 16 7.37 11.95 -10.12
N TYR A 17 6.83 10.83 -9.63
CA TYR A 17 6.32 10.69 -8.27
C TYR A 17 7.40 10.96 -7.22
N ASN A 18 8.58 10.33 -7.30
CA ASN A 18 9.64 10.57 -6.32
C ASN A 18 10.15 12.01 -6.33
N ARG A 19 10.20 12.67 -7.50
CA ARG A 19 10.67 14.06 -7.63
C ARG A 19 9.68 15.04 -7.01
N VAL A 20 8.38 14.84 -7.23
CA VAL A 20 7.33 15.76 -6.77
C VAL A 20 6.88 15.41 -5.35
N PHE A 21 6.86 14.12 -5.01
CA PHE A 21 6.28 13.58 -3.78
C PHE A 21 7.26 12.91 -2.79
N GLY A 22 8.57 12.92 -3.06
CA GLY A 22 9.58 12.44 -2.11
C GLY A 22 9.68 13.33 -0.87
N THR A 23 10.06 14.59 -1.06
CA THR A 23 10.41 15.51 0.04
C THR A 23 9.18 16.07 0.78
N ILE A 24 8.11 16.39 0.06
CA ILE A 24 6.90 17.03 0.63
C ILE A 24 6.13 16.07 1.56
N PHE A 25 6.25 14.76 1.35
CA PHE A 25 5.36 13.76 1.96
C PHE A 25 6.04 12.84 2.96
N GLN A 26 7.35 13.03 3.18
CA GLN A 26 8.13 12.23 4.13
C GLN A 26 7.54 12.29 5.54
N ARG A 27 7.19 13.50 6.02
CA ARG A 27 6.60 13.70 7.36
C ARG A 27 5.25 13.01 7.51
N SER A 28 4.41 13.04 6.48
CA SER A 28 3.08 12.41 6.50
C SER A 28 3.17 10.88 6.50
N ARG A 29 4.08 10.31 5.69
CA ARG A 29 4.38 8.87 5.71
C ARG A 29 4.88 8.45 7.08
N GLN A 30 5.83 9.20 7.63
CA GLN A 30 6.39 8.92 8.95
C GLN A 30 5.32 8.93 10.04
N ALA A 31 4.49 9.96 10.10
CA ALA A 31 3.39 10.04 11.07
C ALA A 31 2.43 8.86 10.91
N ALA A 32 1.96 8.61 9.67
CA ALA A 32 1.04 7.51 9.39
C ALA A 32 1.59 6.15 9.82
N ILE A 33 2.86 5.84 9.52
CA ILE A 33 3.50 4.57 9.90
C ILE A 33 3.72 4.47 11.41
N HIS A 34 4.18 5.55 12.04
CA HIS A 34 4.40 5.58 13.49
C HIS A 34 3.09 5.38 14.27
N ASP A 35 2.02 6.02 13.81
CA ASP A 35 0.69 5.94 14.39
C ASP A 35 -0.01 4.60 14.13
N LEU A 36 0.63 3.67 13.41
CA LEU A 36 0.17 2.29 13.33
C LEU A 36 0.40 1.54 14.64
N ASN A 37 1.27 1.99 15.55
CA ASN A 37 1.46 1.31 16.84
C ASN A 37 1.70 -0.22 16.69
N VAL A 38 2.52 -0.60 15.69
CA VAL A 38 2.87 -1.99 15.37
C VAL A 38 3.48 -2.67 16.59
N LYS A 39 2.90 -3.81 16.99
CA LYS A 39 3.33 -4.51 18.20
C LYS A 39 4.65 -5.27 17.98
N PRO A 40 5.43 -5.49 19.05
CA PRO A 40 6.61 -6.35 18.99
C PRO A 40 6.28 -7.72 18.40
N GLY A 41 7.09 -8.16 17.43
CA GLY A 41 6.91 -9.45 16.77
C GLY A 41 5.86 -9.50 15.66
N GLU A 42 5.11 -8.42 15.38
CA GLU A 42 4.14 -8.43 14.28
C GLU A 42 4.81 -8.65 12.91
N HIS A 43 4.10 -9.40 12.06
CA HIS A 43 4.43 -9.61 10.66
C HIS A 43 3.63 -8.63 9.81
N VAL A 44 4.34 -7.70 9.18
CA VAL A 44 3.76 -6.62 8.38
C VAL A 44 3.99 -6.88 6.89
N LEU A 45 2.92 -6.75 6.09
CA LEU A 45 3.01 -6.70 4.63
C LEU A 45 2.85 -5.26 4.15
N GLU A 46 3.84 -4.75 3.42
CA GLU A 46 3.71 -3.50 2.66
C GLU A 46 3.45 -3.81 1.18
N VAL A 47 2.21 -3.61 0.76
CA VAL A 47 1.74 -3.80 -0.61
C VAL A 47 2.15 -2.59 -1.44
N GLY A 48 2.76 -2.82 -2.61
CA GLY A 48 3.28 -1.78 -3.50
C GLY A 48 4.33 -0.90 -2.82
N VAL A 49 5.37 -1.54 -2.29
CA VAL A 49 6.46 -0.91 -1.53
C VAL A 49 7.23 0.15 -2.33
N GLY A 50 7.14 0.12 -3.67
CA GLY A 50 7.79 1.09 -4.56
C GLY A 50 9.29 1.16 -4.30
N THR A 51 9.82 2.37 -4.11
CA THR A 51 11.24 2.58 -3.78
C THR A 51 11.53 2.48 -2.29
N GLY A 52 10.60 1.98 -1.46
CA GLY A 52 10.83 1.72 -0.05
C GLY A 52 10.76 2.94 0.88
N LEU A 53 10.13 4.03 0.47
CA LEU A 53 10.15 5.31 1.22
C LEU A 53 9.48 5.24 2.60
N CYS A 54 8.59 4.28 2.84
CA CYS A 54 7.98 4.08 4.15
C CYS A 54 8.81 3.18 5.08
N LEU A 55 9.66 2.31 4.51
CA LEU A 55 10.39 1.27 5.24
C LEU A 55 11.20 1.79 6.45
N PRO A 56 11.90 2.94 6.37
CA PRO A 56 12.67 3.44 7.52
C PRO A 56 11.82 3.88 8.71
N PHE A 57 10.52 4.07 8.54
CA PHE A 57 9.62 4.54 9.60
C PHE A 57 8.98 3.43 10.41
N TYR A 58 9.05 2.18 9.93
CA TYR A 58 8.57 1.05 10.70
C TYR A 58 9.50 0.76 11.89
N PRO A 59 8.95 0.27 13.01
CA PRO A 59 9.76 -0.08 14.17
C PRO A 59 10.61 -1.32 13.89
N ARG A 60 11.84 -1.33 14.44
CA ARG A 60 12.79 -2.44 14.25
C ARG A 60 12.39 -3.76 14.91
N HIS A 61 11.38 -3.74 15.79
CA HIS A 61 10.87 -4.91 16.50
C HIS A 61 9.80 -5.70 15.75
N CYS A 62 9.43 -5.28 14.53
CA CYS A 62 8.53 -6.03 13.65
C CYS A 62 9.31 -6.63 12.48
N SER A 63 8.68 -7.56 11.76
CA SER A 63 9.21 -8.05 10.49
C SER A 63 8.36 -7.54 9.34
N ILE A 64 9.01 -7.15 8.24
CA ILE A 64 8.34 -6.51 7.11
C ILE A 64 8.62 -7.31 5.86
N THR A 65 7.55 -7.63 5.13
CA THR A 65 7.63 -8.09 3.74
C THR A 65 7.08 -7.00 2.85
N GLY A 66 7.89 -6.45 1.96
CA GLY A 66 7.48 -5.48 0.96
C GLY A 66 7.34 -6.13 -0.41
N ILE A 67 6.23 -5.88 -1.11
CA ILE A 67 6.01 -6.39 -2.47
C ILE A 67 5.81 -5.26 -3.48
N ASP A 68 6.33 -5.43 -4.69
CA ASP A 68 6.05 -4.56 -5.83
C ASP A 68 6.10 -5.36 -7.14
N LEU A 69 5.40 -4.91 -8.18
CA LEU A 69 5.41 -5.56 -9.49
C LEU A 69 6.68 -5.23 -10.28
N SER A 70 7.32 -4.09 -10.00
CA SER A 70 8.45 -3.55 -10.77
C SER A 70 9.80 -3.89 -10.14
N ASP A 71 10.66 -4.59 -10.89
CA ASP A 71 12.02 -4.89 -10.42
C ASP A 71 12.86 -3.62 -10.21
N GLY A 72 12.70 -2.61 -11.06
CA GLY A 72 13.42 -1.34 -10.94
C GLY A 72 13.02 -0.52 -9.71
N MET A 73 11.79 -0.69 -9.21
CA MET A 73 11.37 -0.12 -7.92
C MET A 73 12.02 -0.87 -6.76
N LEU A 74 11.97 -2.20 -6.82
CA LEU A 74 12.56 -3.07 -5.79
C LEU A 74 14.07 -2.92 -5.70
N GLU A 75 14.77 -2.68 -6.79
CA GLU A 75 16.21 -2.39 -6.78
C GLU A 75 16.51 -1.16 -5.91
N LYS A 76 15.77 -0.06 -6.11
CA LYS A 76 15.90 1.14 -5.28
C LYS A 76 15.49 0.91 -3.83
N ALA A 77 14.44 0.12 -3.59
CA ALA A 77 14.06 -0.25 -2.24
C ALA A 77 15.15 -1.08 -1.56
N ARG A 78 15.83 -1.99 -2.28
CA ARG A 78 16.98 -2.76 -1.76
C ARG A 78 18.17 -1.85 -1.44
N ASP A 79 18.46 -0.85 -2.28
CA ASP A 79 19.47 0.17 -1.98
C ASP A 79 19.15 0.88 -0.65
N LEU A 80 17.92 1.36 -0.51
CA LEU A 80 17.45 2.04 0.69
C LEU A 80 17.52 1.13 1.93
N VAL A 81 17.10 -0.13 1.82
CA VAL A 81 17.21 -1.14 2.88
C VAL A 81 18.66 -1.32 3.33
N ARG A 82 19.61 -1.37 2.39
CA ARG A 82 21.05 -1.45 2.71
C ARG A 82 21.54 -0.19 3.40
N THR A 83 21.25 0.99 2.84
CA THR A 83 21.68 2.29 3.40
C THR A 83 21.19 2.50 4.83
N HIS A 84 19.94 2.13 5.12
CA HIS A 84 19.34 2.27 6.45
C HIS A 84 19.50 1.03 7.35
N GLN A 85 20.22 0.01 6.87
CA GLN A 85 20.50 -1.24 7.60
C GLN A 85 19.19 -1.89 8.12
N LEU A 86 18.17 -2.01 7.25
CA LEU A 86 16.84 -2.53 7.59
C LEU A 86 16.83 -4.07 7.55
N SER A 87 17.55 -4.73 8.46
CA SER A 87 17.67 -6.20 8.52
C SER A 87 16.36 -6.96 8.74
N HIS A 88 15.32 -6.27 9.20
CA HIS A 88 13.98 -6.78 9.45
C HIS A 88 13.05 -6.68 8.23
N VAL A 89 13.56 -6.24 7.07
CA VAL A 89 12.81 -6.08 5.82
C VAL A 89 13.22 -7.14 4.79
N LYS A 90 12.23 -7.77 4.16
CA LYS A 90 12.38 -8.62 2.97
C LYS A 90 11.59 -8.02 1.81
N LEU A 91 12.15 -8.07 0.61
CA LEU A 91 11.55 -7.48 -0.60
C LEU A 91 11.34 -8.53 -1.68
N MET A 92 10.14 -8.59 -2.25
CA MET A 92 9.75 -9.61 -3.24
C MET A 92 9.04 -8.98 -4.44
N ARG A 93 9.34 -9.48 -5.64
CA ARG A 93 8.56 -9.14 -6.85
C ARG A 93 7.26 -9.94 -6.84
N MET A 94 6.12 -9.25 -6.83
CA MET A 94 4.81 -9.91 -6.76
C MET A 94 3.71 -8.99 -7.30
N ASP A 95 2.71 -9.58 -7.96
CA ASP A 95 1.47 -8.89 -8.29
C ASP A 95 0.58 -8.80 -7.04
N ALA A 96 0.22 -7.58 -6.65
CA ALA A 96 -0.65 -7.33 -5.51
C ALA A 96 -2.08 -7.90 -5.69
N GLY A 97 -2.52 -8.12 -6.92
CA GLY A 97 -3.79 -8.79 -7.20
C GLY A 97 -3.72 -10.32 -7.14
N ASP A 98 -2.52 -10.90 -7.07
CA ASP A 98 -2.33 -12.36 -7.09
C ASP A 98 -1.14 -12.75 -6.19
N MET A 99 -1.31 -12.53 -4.89
CA MET A 99 -0.25 -12.70 -3.90
C MET A 99 -0.02 -14.18 -3.60
N LYS A 100 1.24 -14.61 -3.62
CA LYS A 100 1.64 -16.01 -3.39
C LYS A 100 1.88 -16.33 -1.91
N PHE A 101 1.13 -15.66 -1.03
CA PHE A 101 1.15 -15.92 0.41
C PHE A 101 -0.05 -16.76 0.83
N PRO A 102 0.10 -17.65 1.82
CA PRO A 102 -1.03 -18.30 2.46
C PRO A 102 -2.01 -17.30 3.10
N ASP A 103 -3.25 -17.76 3.29
CA ASP A 103 -4.26 -16.97 4.00
C ASP A 103 -3.81 -16.67 5.44
N GLY A 104 -4.06 -15.45 5.90
CA GLY A 104 -3.76 -15.03 7.27
C GLY A 104 -2.27 -15.03 7.67
N SER A 105 -1.37 -14.88 6.69
CA SER A 105 0.08 -14.83 6.91
C SER A 105 0.59 -13.58 7.64
N PHE A 106 -0.21 -12.50 7.70
CA PHE A 106 0.22 -11.21 8.23
C PHE A 106 -0.72 -10.66 9.30
N ASP A 107 -0.14 -10.04 10.33
CA ASP A 107 -0.85 -9.33 11.38
C ASP A 107 -1.41 -8.00 10.86
N THR A 108 -0.58 -7.28 10.11
CA THR A 108 -0.90 -5.95 9.58
C THR A 108 -0.56 -5.90 8.10
N VAL A 109 -1.50 -5.44 7.27
CA VAL A 109 -1.31 -5.25 5.83
C VAL A 109 -1.50 -3.77 5.50
N VAL A 110 -0.47 -3.15 4.93
CA VAL A 110 -0.43 -1.72 4.61
C VAL A 110 -0.35 -1.53 3.10
N ALA A 111 -1.18 -0.66 2.54
CA ALA A 111 -1.07 -0.19 1.17
C ALA A 111 -0.97 1.35 1.17
N ALA A 112 0.23 1.85 0.85
CA ALA A 112 0.49 3.28 0.74
C ALA A 112 0.47 3.71 -0.72
N TYR A 113 -0.55 4.48 -1.11
CA TYR A 113 -0.70 5.08 -2.45
C TYR A 113 -0.88 4.08 -3.59
N VAL A 114 -1.20 2.82 -3.27
CA VAL A 114 -1.32 1.74 -4.25
C VAL A 114 -2.74 1.63 -4.82
N ILE A 115 -3.76 1.85 -3.99
CA ILE A 115 -5.16 1.54 -4.35
C ILE A 115 -5.68 2.37 -5.54
N THR A 116 -5.28 3.64 -5.64
CA THR A 116 -5.60 4.50 -6.80
C THR A 116 -4.66 4.25 -7.98
N ALA A 117 -3.54 3.55 -7.73
CA ALA A 117 -2.52 3.24 -8.71
C ALA A 117 -2.72 1.88 -9.40
N VAL A 118 -3.60 1.01 -8.91
CA VAL A 118 -3.81 -0.33 -9.49
C VAL A 118 -5.01 -0.36 -10.43
N PRO A 119 -4.96 -1.20 -11.50
CA PRO A 119 -6.04 -1.28 -12.46
C PRO A 119 -7.31 -1.95 -11.91
N ASP A 120 -7.15 -2.87 -10.94
CA ASP A 120 -8.25 -3.56 -10.27
C ASP A 120 -8.01 -3.53 -8.75
N TYR A 121 -8.46 -2.44 -8.13
CA TYR A 121 -8.33 -2.27 -6.69
C TYR A 121 -9.15 -3.30 -5.90
N ARG A 122 -10.26 -3.82 -6.45
CA ARG A 122 -11.08 -4.84 -5.77
C ARG A 122 -10.32 -6.14 -5.64
N LYS A 123 -9.60 -6.55 -6.68
CA LYS A 123 -8.73 -7.74 -6.64
C LYS A 123 -7.60 -7.57 -5.61
N VAL A 124 -6.97 -6.40 -5.56
CA VAL A 124 -5.93 -6.10 -4.55
C VAL A 124 -6.51 -6.09 -3.13
N MET A 125 -7.66 -5.45 -2.91
CA MET A 125 -8.34 -5.46 -1.61
C MET A 125 -8.71 -6.88 -1.17
N SER A 126 -9.21 -7.71 -2.09
CA SER A 126 -9.49 -9.13 -1.82
C SER A 126 -8.25 -9.86 -1.32
N GLU A 127 -7.11 -9.68 -1.99
CA GLU A 127 -5.84 -10.31 -1.58
C GLU A 127 -5.34 -9.78 -0.23
N MET A 128 -5.41 -8.46 0.01
CA MET A 128 -5.06 -7.87 1.29
C MET A 128 -5.88 -8.48 2.44
N ILE A 129 -7.19 -8.63 2.25
CA ILE A 129 -8.09 -9.27 3.22
C ILE A 129 -7.76 -10.75 3.40
N ARG A 130 -7.43 -11.46 2.31
CA ARG A 130 -7.08 -12.88 2.34
C ARG A 130 -5.78 -13.14 3.11
N VAL A 131 -4.74 -12.37 2.85
CA VAL A 131 -3.42 -12.57 3.50
C VAL A 131 -3.33 -11.96 4.90
N CYS A 132 -4.15 -10.95 5.21
CA CYS A 132 -4.31 -10.45 6.59
C CYS A 132 -5.04 -11.50 7.43
N ARG A 133 -4.58 -11.78 8.66
CA ARG A 133 -5.27 -12.74 9.53
C ARG A 133 -6.63 -12.20 10.02
N PRO A 134 -7.55 -13.09 10.44
CA PRO A 134 -8.72 -12.67 11.21
C PRO A 134 -8.30 -11.87 12.45
N GLY A 135 -8.99 -10.74 12.69
CA GLY A 135 -8.65 -9.76 13.73
C GLY A 135 -7.38 -8.95 13.45
N GLY A 136 -6.73 -9.17 12.30
CA GLY A 136 -5.59 -8.38 11.84
C GLY A 136 -6.02 -7.02 11.30
N ARG A 137 -5.03 -6.18 10.98
CA ARG A 137 -5.23 -4.79 10.57
C ARG A 137 -4.97 -4.60 9.09
N ILE A 138 -5.82 -3.82 8.44
CA ILE A 138 -5.66 -3.38 7.05
C ILE A 138 -5.61 -1.87 7.05
N VAL A 139 -4.51 -1.32 6.52
CA VAL A 139 -4.21 0.11 6.56
C VAL A 139 -4.06 0.62 5.14
N LEU A 140 -4.86 1.63 4.79
CA LEU A 140 -4.76 2.34 3.52
C LEU A 140 -4.28 3.77 3.81
N LEU A 141 -3.14 4.13 3.23
CA LEU A 141 -2.66 5.51 3.19
C LEU A 141 -2.84 6.01 1.77
N ASN A 142 -3.89 6.79 1.51
CA ASN A 142 -4.18 7.24 0.14
C ASN A 142 -4.87 8.61 0.07
N HIS A 143 -4.88 9.23 -1.11
CA HIS A 143 -5.75 10.37 -1.39
C HIS A 143 -7.13 9.86 -1.84
N PHE A 144 -8.19 10.58 -1.49
CA PHE A 144 -9.57 10.29 -1.90
C PHE A 144 -10.22 11.56 -2.47
N THR A 145 -11.27 11.40 -3.27
CA THR A 145 -11.84 12.37 -4.22
C THR A 145 -12.17 13.78 -3.78
N HIS A 146 -12.12 14.11 -2.50
CA HIS A 146 -12.65 15.38 -2.01
C HIS A 146 -11.61 16.52 -1.92
N ASP A 147 -10.36 16.32 -2.37
CA ASP A 147 -9.28 17.32 -2.26
C ASP A 147 -8.85 17.90 -3.64
N THR A 148 -9.56 18.95 -4.06
CA THR A 148 -10.01 19.19 -5.45
C THR A 148 -9.12 20.01 -6.38
N LYS A 149 -7.84 20.31 -6.07
CA LYS A 149 -7.00 21.17 -6.97
C LYS A 149 -5.60 20.65 -7.32
N LEU A 150 -4.84 20.15 -6.35
CA LEU A 150 -3.50 19.59 -6.60
C LEU A 150 -3.56 18.20 -7.21
N ILE A 151 -4.52 17.36 -6.80
CA ILE A 151 -4.79 16.05 -7.39
C ILE A 151 -5.20 16.20 -8.85
N ALA A 152 -6.11 17.13 -9.15
CA ALA A 152 -6.52 17.44 -10.52
C ALA A 152 -5.35 17.93 -11.40
N ALA A 153 -4.41 18.72 -10.84
CA ALA A 153 -3.22 19.16 -11.56
C ALA A 153 -2.22 18.01 -11.82
N PHE A 154 -2.07 17.10 -10.85
CA PHE A 154 -1.25 15.88 -10.98
C PHE A 154 -1.85 14.91 -12.01
N GLU A 155 -3.16 14.64 -11.92
CA GLU A 155 -3.91 13.90 -12.92
C GLU A 155 -3.69 14.46 -14.33
N LYS A 156 -3.79 15.78 -14.48
CA LYS A 156 -3.62 16.44 -15.79
C LYS A 156 -2.19 16.29 -16.33
N ALA A 157 -1.18 16.28 -15.47
CA ALA A 157 0.21 16.09 -15.86
C ALA A 157 0.52 14.64 -16.32
N ILE A 158 -0.19 13.64 -15.79
CA ILE A 158 0.08 12.21 -16.05
C ILE A 158 -0.99 11.56 -16.95
N SER A 159 -2.10 12.27 -17.20
CA SER A 159 -3.22 11.88 -18.07
C SER A 159 -2.81 11.25 -19.41
N PRO A 160 -1.77 11.73 -20.14
CA PRO A 160 -1.36 11.10 -21.40
C PRO A 160 -0.84 9.67 -21.24
N LEU A 161 -0.20 9.37 -20.10
CA LEU A 161 0.35 8.05 -19.76
C LEU A 161 -0.70 7.12 -19.14
N CYS A 162 -1.69 7.69 -18.41
CA CYS A 162 -2.67 6.95 -17.61
C CYS A 162 -3.96 6.56 -18.36
N LYS A 163 -4.32 7.23 -19.45
CA LYS A 163 -5.58 7.01 -20.20
C LYS A 163 -5.83 5.57 -20.67
N HIS A 164 -4.81 4.72 -20.70
CA HIS A 164 -4.90 3.33 -21.17
C HIS A 164 -4.73 2.28 -20.06
N ILE A 165 -4.70 2.67 -18.78
CA ILE A 165 -4.29 1.79 -17.67
C ILE A 165 -5.35 1.65 -16.57
N GLY A 166 -6.44 2.41 -16.64
CA GLY A 166 -7.57 2.25 -15.71
C GLY A 166 -7.32 2.82 -14.31
N PHE A 167 -6.36 3.73 -14.16
CA PHE A 167 -6.15 4.48 -12.93
C PHE A 167 -7.43 5.22 -12.52
N ARG A 168 -7.91 4.96 -11.30
CA ARG A 168 -9.11 5.57 -10.72
C ARG A 168 -8.68 6.54 -9.63
N THR A 169 -8.77 7.82 -9.93
CA THR A 169 -8.59 8.88 -8.93
C THR A 169 -9.92 9.34 -8.32
N ASP A 170 -11.02 8.77 -8.81
CA ASP A 170 -12.39 9.03 -8.42
C ASP A 170 -12.90 8.14 -7.26
N LEU A 171 -12.00 7.40 -6.58
CA LEU A 171 -12.38 6.51 -5.48
C LEU A 171 -12.68 7.29 -4.19
N SER A 172 -13.83 6.99 -3.59
CA SER A 172 -14.10 7.35 -2.19
C SER A 172 -13.66 6.23 -1.25
N VAL A 173 -13.51 6.54 0.04
CA VAL A 173 -13.24 5.51 1.07
C VAL A 173 -14.38 4.49 1.10
N ALA A 174 -15.62 4.94 0.98
CA ALA A 174 -16.79 4.07 0.98
C ALA A 174 -16.71 3.03 -0.15
N ASP A 175 -16.36 3.44 -1.37
CA ASP A 175 -16.24 2.52 -2.51
C ASP A 175 -15.17 1.45 -2.29
N VAL A 176 -14.07 1.81 -1.64
CA VAL A 176 -12.95 0.89 -1.38
C VAL A 176 -13.31 -0.14 -0.30
N LEU A 177 -14.07 0.27 0.71
CA LEU A 177 -14.43 -0.60 1.84
C LEU A 177 -15.71 -1.41 1.60
N ASP A 178 -16.53 -1.04 0.62
CA ASP A 178 -17.84 -1.65 0.39
C ASP A 178 -17.77 -3.15 0.02
N GLY A 179 -18.65 -3.92 0.67
CA GLY A 179 -18.81 -5.36 0.44
C GLY A 179 -17.71 -6.25 1.02
N TRP A 180 -16.79 -5.71 1.82
CA TRP A 180 -15.71 -6.46 2.45
C TRP A 180 -15.99 -6.79 3.92
N PRO A 181 -15.52 -7.93 4.45
CA PRO A 181 -15.63 -8.28 5.86
C PRO A 181 -14.58 -7.52 6.70
N ILE A 182 -14.64 -6.19 6.68
CA ILE A 182 -13.72 -5.31 7.41
C ILE A 182 -14.52 -4.22 8.12
N VAL A 183 -14.03 -3.80 9.29
CA VAL A 183 -14.66 -2.73 10.08
C VAL A 183 -13.68 -1.58 10.23
N MET A 184 -14.05 -0.39 9.75
CA MET A 184 -13.24 0.82 9.90
C MET A 184 -13.16 1.21 11.38
N GLN A 185 -11.94 1.32 11.90
CA GLN A 185 -11.65 1.77 13.28
C GLN A 185 -11.19 3.23 13.31
N ARG A 186 -10.43 3.64 12.29
CA ARG A 186 -9.85 4.98 12.23
C ARG A 186 -9.89 5.51 10.82
N HIS A 187 -10.25 6.79 10.70
CA HIS A 187 -10.18 7.55 9.46
C HIS A 187 -9.69 8.95 9.77
N GLU A 188 -8.47 9.27 9.36
CA GLU A 188 -7.82 10.54 9.68
C GLU A 188 -7.25 11.18 8.43
N LYS A 189 -7.38 12.50 8.33
CA LYS A 189 -6.68 13.27 7.30
C LYS A 189 -5.28 13.61 7.79
N VAL A 190 -4.25 13.16 7.07
CA VAL A 190 -2.84 13.39 7.39
C VAL A 190 -2.21 14.41 6.45
N ASN A 191 -1.27 15.19 7.00
CA ASN A 191 -0.54 16.32 6.42
C ASN A 191 -1.17 17.72 6.65
N PRO A 192 -0.39 18.82 6.54
CA PRO A 192 -0.87 20.18 6.77
C PRO A 192 -1.96 20.65 5.79
N LEU A 193 -2.07 20.00 4.63
CA LEU A 193 -3.05 20.32 3.60
C LEU A 193 -4.28 19.41 3.66
N GLN A 194 -4.33 18.50 4.63
CA GLN A 194 -5.40 17.50 4.86
C GLN A 194 -5.80 16.67 3.63
N MET A 195 -4.86 16.43 2.70
CA MET A 195 -5.16 15.81 1.38
C MET A 195 -5.12 14.28 1.36
N TRP A 196 -4.61 13.66 2.42
CA TRP A 196 -4.39 12.22 2.46
C TRP A 196 -5.14 11.65 3.63
N HIS A 197 -5.60 10.43 3.47
CA HIS A 197 -6.33 9.73 4.50
C HIS A 197 -5.55 8.51 4.92
N VAL A 198 -5.43 8.33 6.23
CA VAL A 198 -5.15 7.03 6.85
C VAL A 198 -6.50 6.42 7.18
N VAL A 199 -6.79 5.30 6.54
CA VAL A 199 -7.97 4.47 6.82
C VAL A 199 -7.45 3.17 7.41
N GLU A 200 -7.82 2.89 8.65
CA GLU A 200 -7.46 1.67 9.34
C GLU A 200 -8.71 0.86 9.62
N CYS A 201 -8.68 -0.40 9.19
CA CYS A 201 -9.76 -1.35 9.36
C CYS A 201 -9.28 -2.62 10.07
N ILE A 202 -10.20 -3.28 10.78
CA ILE A 202 -9.99 -4.63 11.32
C ILE A 202 -10.60 -5.64 10.37
N ASN A 203 -9.85 -6.68 10.07
CA ASN A 203 -10.31 -7.80 9.26
C ASN A 203 -11.20 -8.73 10.09
N VAL A 204 -12.51 -8.70 9.85
CA VAL A 204 -13.51 -9.51 10.56
C VAL A 204 -13.94 -10.76 9.78
N LYS A 205 -13.13 -11.18 8.80
CA LYS A 205 -13.36 -12.44 8.09
C LYS A 205 -13.38 -13.64 9.06
N PRO A 206 -14.07 -14.74 8.72
CA PRO A 206 -14.10 -15.93 9.55
C PRO A 206 -12.69 -16.49 9.85
N PRO A 207 -12.52 -17.18 11.00
CA PRO A 207 -11.30 -17.93 11.29
C PRO A 207 -10.93 -18.89 10.16
N LEU A 208 -9.63 -19.10 9.95
CA LEU A 208 -9.17 -20.11 9.01
C LEU A 208 -9.57 -21.50 9.50
N PRO A 209 -9.91 -22.44 8.60
CA PRO A 209 -10.15 -23.82 8.99
C PRO A 209 -8.92 -24.40 9.69
N ASP A 210 -9.14 -25.10 10.80
CA ASP A 210 -8.05 -25.76 11.52
C ASP A 210 -7.37 -26.79 10.60
N PRO A 211 -6.06 -26.67 10.32
CA PRO A 211 -5.34 -27.62 9.49
C PRO A 211 -5.28 -29.03 10.08
N SER A 212 -5.57 -29.20 11.38
CA SER A 212 -5.66 -30.52 12.04
C SER A 212 -6.97 -31.28 11.76
N ASN A 213 -7.95 -30.64 11.11
CA ASN A 213 -9.26 -31.21 10.82
C ASN A 213 -9.38 -31.72 9.37
N ARG A 214 -8.27 -32.14 8.76
CA ARG A 214 -8.18 -32.73 7.41
C ARG A 214 -7.50 -34.10 7.41
#